data_AF-A0A7J4KDS6-F1
#
_entry.id   AF-A0A7J4KDS6-F1
#
_cell.length_a   1.000
_cell.length_b   1.000
_cell.length_c   1.000
_cell.angle_alpha   90.00
_cell.angle_beta   90.00
_cell.angle_gamma   90.00
#
_symmetry.space_group_name_H-M   'P 1'
#
loop_
_entity.id
_entity.type
_entity.pdbx_description
1 polymer ?
#
loop_
_entity_poly.entity_id
_entity_poly.type
_entity_poly.pdbx_seq_one_letter_code
_entity_poly.pdbx_strand_id
1 'polypeptide(L)'
;KGKSHAFNMMLQQVPERLRLADRMSNKALFYMENPQPGSAIVLDDRGLSEEMAEILKGVTTSFRKPFHYLTVSTDRKGMRCTIPERCIWWVAKVEGVGDDQVFNRMLTCWIDDSAEQDDRCLARSLHRDAEIPADEGEESLQVMACRAMWEEIGSHRFHVVIPFALRIRFSSHSNRRNPEMLLDLIKAHAVLWFMQREQIMSGRNPVPDCYPAGL
;
A
#
# COMPACT_ATOMS: atom_id res chain seq x y z
N LYS A 1 -11.35 0.97 -17.70
CA LYS A 1 -10.21 0.07 -17.99
C LYS A 1 -9.55 -0.35 -16.67
N GLY A 2 -9.37 -1.66 -16.44
CA GLY A 2 -8.49 -2.33 -15.45
C GLY A 2 -8.48 -1.94 -13.95
N LYS A 3 -8.47 -0.64 -13.62
CA LYS A 3 -8.19 -0.09 -12.28
C LYS A 3 -9.11 -0.63 -11.20
N SER A 4 -10.43 -0.54 -11.42
CA SER A 4 -11.42 -1.04 -10.45
C SER A 4 -11.32 -2.55 -10.25
N HIS A 5 -11.02 -3.31 -11.31
CA HIS A 5 -10.81 -4.75 -11.19
C HIS A 5 -9.54 -5.05 -10.38
N ALA A 6 -8.44 -4.32 -10.63
CA ALA A 6 -7.20 -4.46 -9.86
C ALA A 6 -7.41 -4.16 -8.37
N PHE A 7 -8.13 -3.07 -8.03
CA PHE A 7 -8.45 -2.78 -6.62
C PHE A 7 -9.30 -3.86 -5.97
N ASN A 8 -10.31 -4.37 -6.66
CA ASN A 8 -11.12 -5.47 -6.11
C ASN A 8 -10.26 -6.71 -5.83
N MET A 9 -9.37 -7.09 -6.75
CA MET A 9 -8.47 -8.24 -6.58
C MET A 9 -7.43 -8.02 -5.47
N MET A 10 -6.90 -6.81 -5.32
CA MET A 10 -5.97 -6.48 -4.23
C MET A 10 -6.68 -6.41 -2.87
N LEU A 11 -7.86 -5.82 -2.81
CA LEU A 11 -8.66 -5.73 -1.58
C LEU A 11 -9.04 -7.09 -1.04
N GLN A 12 -9.38 -8.05 -1.91
CA GLN A 12 -9.67 -9.43 -1.50
C GLN A 12 -8.51 -10.09 -0.73
N GLN A 13 -7.26 -9.69 -0.99
CA GLN A 13 -6.07 -10.21 -0.32
C GLN A 13 -5.84 -9.58 1.06
N VAL A 14 -6.49 -8.46 1.37
CA VAL A 14 -6.41 -7.77 2.67
C VAL A 14 -7.39 -8.43 3.66
N PRO A 15 -7.06 -8.60 4.95
CA PRO A 15 -8.05 -8.99 5.96
C PRO A 15 -9.24 -8.01 5.99
N GLU A 16 -10.48 -8.52 6.05
CA GLU A 16 -11.69 -7.72 5.92
C GLU A 16 -11.76 -6.54 6.91
N ARG A 17 -11.36 -6.76 8.17
CA ARG A 17 -11.29 -5.72 9.21
C ARG A 17 -10.39 -4.53 8.89
N LEU A 18 -9.47 -4.69 7.93
CA LEU A 18 -8.52 -3.66 7.49
C LEU A 18 -8.93 -3.02 6.16
N ARG A 19 -10.01 -3.48 5.53
CA ARG A 19 -10.47 -2.93 4.25
C ARG A 19 -11.33 -1.71 4.49
N LEU A 20 -10.93 -0.62 3.86
CA LEU A 20 -11.74 0.59 3.75
C LEU A 20 -12.07 0.74 2.26
N ALA A 21 -12.93 -0.19 1.83
CA ALA A 21 -13.12 -0.60 0.44
C ALA A 21 -14.38 -0.05 -0.23
N ASP A 22 -15.33 0.49 0.54
CA ASP A 22 -16.46 1.17 -0.08
C ASP A 22 -15.95 2.34 -0.91
N ARG A 23 -16.59 2.62 -2.06
CA ARG A 23 -16.20 3.77 -2.90
C ARG A 23 -16.29 5.05 -2.09
N MET A 24 -15.17 5.48 -1.53
CA MET A 24 -15.13 6.64 -0.67
C MET A 24 -15.02 7.88 -1.55
N SER A 25 -16.04 8.74 -1.49
CA SER A 25 -15.84 10.11 -1.95
C SER A 25 -14.78 10.80 -1.09
N ASN A 26 -14.12 11.84 -1.60
CA ASN A 26 -13.14 12.62 -0.83
C ASN A 26 -13.67 13.06 0.54
N LYS A 27 -14.99 13.30 0.63
CA LYS A 27 -15.64 13.68 1.89
C LYS A 27 -15.87 12.51 2.84
N ALA A 28 -16.09 11.30 2.33
CA ALA A 28 -16.35 10.12 3.15
C ALA A 28 -15.16 9.78 4.07
N LEU A 29 -13.93 10.09 3.64
CA LEU A 29 -12.72 9.95 4.46
C LEU A 29 -12.84 10.67 5.82
N PHE A 30 -13.52 11.81 5.87
CA PHE A 30 -13.67 12.59 7.11
C PHE A 30 -14.70 12.00 8.08
N TYR A 31 -15.59 11.15 7.58
CA TYR A 31 -16.66 10.54 8.37
C TYR A 31 -16.36 9.08 8.71
N MET A 32 -15.12 8.64 8.51
CA MET A 32 -14.71 7.28 8.82
C MET A 32 -14.67 7.07 10.33
N GLU A 33 -15.42 6.08 10.79
CA GLU A 33 -15.39 5.68 12.19
C GLU A 33 -14.27 4.64 12.40
N ASN A 34 -13.29 5.02 13.22
CA ASN A 34 -12.26 4.15 13.81
C ASN A 34 -11.53 3.20 12.83
N PRO A 35 -10.90 3.70 11.76
CA PRO A 35 -9.99 2.88 10.96
C PRO A 35 -8.88 2.27 11.84
N GLN A 36 -8.47 1.03 11.56
CA GLN A 36 -7.45 0.33 12.33
C GLN A 36 -6.04 0.62 11.78
N PRO A 37 -4.98 0.61 12.61
CA PRO A 37 -3.62 0.69 12.09
C PRO A 37 -3.33 -0.40 11.05
N GLY A 38 -2.72 -0.01 9.93
CA GLY A 38 -2.49 -0.93 8.82
C GLY A 38 -3.65 -1.09 7.84
N SER A 39 -4.71 -0.26 7.94
CA SER A 39 -5.84 -0.35 7.01
C SER A 39 -5.44 -0.02 5.57
N ALA A 40 -6.10 -0.68 4.61
CA ALA A 40 -5.99 -0.38 3.19
C ALA A 40 -7.15 0.53 2.77
N ILE A 41 -6.82 1.73 2.28
CA ILE A 41 -7.77 2.77 1.88
C ILE A 41 -7.74 2.91 0.37
N VAL A 42 -8.89 2.75 -0.27
CA VAL A 42 -9.04 2.94 -1.72
C VAL A 42 -9.68 4.29 -2.00
N LEU A 43 -9.03 5.07 -2.86
CA LEU A 43 -9.55 6.31 -3.43
C LEU A 43 -9.73 6.13 -4.93
N ASP A 44 -10.97 6.18 -5.40
CA ASP A 44 -11.30 6.19 -6.83
C ASP A 44 -11.65 7.62 -7.25
N ASP A 45 -10.61 8.46 -7.44
CA ASP A 45 -10.80 9.87 -7.73
C ASP A 45 -10.41 10.22 -9.18
N ARG A 46 -11.39 10.72 -9.94
CA ARG A 46 -11.15 11.29 -11.27
C ARG A 46 -10.30 12.56 -11.20
N GLY A 47 -10.25 13.24 -10.05
CA GLY A 47 -9.30 14.31 -9.78
C GLY A 47 -9.07 14.59 -8.30
N LEU A 48 -7.88 14.21 -7.82
CA LEU A 48 -7.44 14.39 -6.44
C LEU A 48 -7.60 15.85 -5.98
N SER A 49 -8.52 16.11 -5.05
CA SER A 49 -8.72 17.47 -4.50
C SER A 49 -7.47 17.96 -3.78
N GLU A 50 -7.28 19.29 -3.71
CA GLU A 50 -6.15 19.90 -2.99
C GLU A 50 -6.10 19.49 -1.52
N GLU A 51 -7.27 19.44 -0.86
CA GLU A 51 -7.40 18.95 0.51
C GLU A 51 -6.91 17.49 0.65
N MET A 52 -7.31 16.61 -0.29
CA MET A 52 -6.87 15.22 -0.28
C MET A 52 -5.37 15.10 -0.58
N ALA A 53 -4.84 15.95 -1.46
CA ALA A 53 -3.42 16.01 -1.75
C ALA A 53 -2.61 16.36 -0.49
N GLU A 54 -3.05 17.33 0.31
CA GLU A 54 -2.41 17.67 1.59
C GLU A 54 -2.48 16.54 2.61
N ILE A 55 -3.63 15.86 2.71
CA ILE A 55 -3.78 14.68 3.56
C ILE A 55 -2.80 13.59 3.13
N LEU A 56 -2.73 13.27 1.84
CA LEU A 56 -1.82 12.26 1.30
C LEU A 56 -0.35 12.62 1.55
N LYS A 57 0.05 13.90 1.42
CA LYS A 57 1.40 14.36 1.79
C LYS A 57 1.68 14.14 3.28
N GLY A 58 0.70 14.42 4.14
CA GLY A 58 0.81 14.28 5.59
C GLY A 58 0.93 12.82 6.06
N VAL A 59 0.03 11.94 5.59
CA VAL A 59 -0.02 10.52 5.99
C VAL A 59 1.19 9.73 5.48
N THR A 60 1.69 10.03 4.28
CA THR A 60 2.90 9.39 3.74
C THR A 60 4.15 9.80 4.51
N THR A 61 4.24 11.06 4.95
CA THR A 61 5.34 11.53 5.80
C THR A 61 5.26 10.93 7.22
N SER A 62 4.05 10.78 7.74
CA SER A 62 3.80 10.32 9.12
C SER A 62 3.49 8.83 9.22
N PHE A 63 3.92 7.99 8.28
CA PHE A 63 3.48 6.58 8.18
C PHE A 63 3.55 5.76 9.48
N ARG A 64 4.46 6.09 10.42
CA ARG A 64 4.62 5.38 11.71
C ARG A 64 3.82 5.97 12.88
N LYS A 65 3.09 7.06 12.67
CA LYS A 65 2.32 7.77 13.70
C LYS A 65 0.92 8.07 13.18
N PRO A 66 -0.09 8.18 14.06
CA PRO A 66 -1.39 8.70 13.67
C PRO A 66 -1.25 10.10 13.05
N PHE A 67 -2.02 10.34 11.97
CA PHE A 67 -2.16 11.63 11.35
C PHE A 67 -3.49 12.26 11.76
N HIS A 68 -3.44 13.50 12.25
CA HIS A 68 -4.62 14.24 12.69
C HIS A 68 -4.90 15.38 11.73
N TYR A 69 -6.16 15.48 11.31
CA TYR A 69 -6.62 16.55 10.43
C TYR A 69 -7.86 17.21 11.05
N LEU A 70 -7.81 18.53 11.20
CA LEU A 70 -8.94 19.32 11.69
C LEU A 70 -9.72 19.86 10.51
N THR A 71 -11.01 19.55 10.45
CA THR A 71 -11.92 20.01 9.41
C THR A 71 -13.22 20.51 10.04
N VAL A 72 -14.15 20.97 9.21
CA VAL A 72 -15.46 21.48 9.63
C VAL A 72 -16.53 20.54 9.10
N SER A 73 -17.42 20.07 9.98
CA SER A 73 -18.56 19.24 9.60
C SER A 73 -19.60 20.04 8.80
N THR A 74 -20.54 19.34 8.18
CA THR A 74 -21.70 19.96 7.51
C THR A 74 -22.46 20.92 8.44
N ASP A 75 -22.53 20.62 9.74
CA ASP A 75 -23.17 21.44 10.78
C ASP A 75 -22.30 22.61 11.28
N ARG A 76 -21.21 22.94 10.58
CA ARG A 76 -20.24 23.99 10.95
C ARG A 76 -19.58 23.79 12.31
N LYS A 77 -19.49 22.55 12.79
CA LYS A 77 -18.76 22.20 14.01
C LYS A 77 -17.38 21.72 13.64
N GLY A 78 -16.37 22.09 14.44
CA GLY A 78 -15.03 21.56 14.29
C GLY A 78 -15.05 20.04 14.49
N MET A 79 -14.42 19.32 13.57
CA MET A 79 -14.31 17.86 13.58
C MET A 79 -12.85 17.48 13.44
N ARG A 80 -12.39 16.51 14.24
CA ARG A 80 -11.06 15.92 14.12
C ARG A 80 -11.16 14.58 13.42
N CYS A 81 -10.60 14.49 12.23
CA CYS A 81 -10.37 13.23 11.54
C CYS A 81 -9.02 12.66 12.00
N THR A 82 -8.99 11.37 12.35
CA THR A 82 -7.75 10.67 12.72
C THR A 82 -7.55 9.49 11.79
N ILE A 83 -6.41 9.49 11.09
CA ILE A 83 -5.95 8.39 10.26
C ILE A 83 -4.86 7.67 11.07
N PRO A 84 -5.01 6.37 11.37
CA PRO A 84 -4.04 5.64 12.17
C PRO A 84 -2.74 5.44 11.39
N GLU A 85 -1.70 5.04 12.10
CA GLU A 85 -0.43 4.71 11.47
C GLU A 85 -0.54 3.51 10.53
N ARG A 86 0.43 3.41 9.62
CA ARG A 86 0.67 2.28 8.72
C ARG A 86 -0.42 2.02 7.68
N CYS A 87 -1.34 2.95 7.47
CA CYS A 87 -2.34 2.82 6.40
C CYS A 87 -1.69 2.81 5.01
N ILE A 88 -2.16 1.91 4.16
CA ILE A 88 -1.79 1.82 2.75
C ILE A 88 -2.87 2.54 1.93
N TRP A 89 -2.44 3.33 0.96
CA TRP A 89 -3.32 4.14 0.13
C TRP A 89 -3.22 3.67 -1.32
N TRP A 90 -4.35 3.23 -1.88
CA TRP A 90 -4.49 2.87 -3.29
C TRP A 90 -5.34 3.91 -3.99
N VAL A 91 -4.73 4.67 -4.89
CA VAL A 91 -5.36 5.81 -5.55
C VAL A 91 -5.50 5.51 -7.04
N ALA A 92 -6.73 5.41 -7.55
CA ALA A 92 -6.97 5.48 -8.98
C ALA A 92 -7.04 6.94 -9.39
N LYS A 93 -6.40 7.24 -10.51
CA LYS A 93 -6.33 8.57 -11.09
C LYS A 93 -6.42 8.49 -12.61
N VAL A 94 -6.98 9.53 -13.23
CA VAL A 94 -6.87 9.78 -14.68
C VAL A 94 -5.57 10.56 -14.99
N GLU A 95 -4.93 10.24 -16.11
CA GLU A 95 -3.68 10.88 -16.52
C GLU A 95 -3.80 12.42 -16.55
N GLY A 96 -2.73 13.12 -16.12
CA GLY A 96 -2.70 14.59 -16.08
C GLY A 96 -3.41 15.26 -14.89
N VAL A 97 -4.14 14.52 -14.04
CA VAL A 97 -4.94 15.15 -12.96
C VAL A 97 -4.37 14.95 -11.56
N GLY A 98 -3.78 15.96 -10.94
CA GLY A 98 -3.37 15.95 -9.52
C GLY A 98 -1.95 16.45 -9.28
N ASP A 99 -1.55 16.51 -8.02
CA ASP A 99 -0.29 17.15 -7.59
C ASP A 99 0.94 16.23 -7.74
N ASP A 100 1.90 16.63 -8.59
CA ASP A 100 3.19 15.94 -8.79
C ASP A 100 3.96 15.70 -7.49
N GLN A 101 3.79 16.56 -6.48
CA GLN A 101 4.39 16.34 -5.18
C GLN A 101 3.80 15.12 -4.47
N VAL A 102 2.52 14.81 -4.64
CA VAL A 102 1.89 13.60 -4.09
C VAL A 102 2.43 12.37 -4.81
N PHE A 103 2.48 12.38 -6.15
CA PHE A 103 2.95 11.21 -6.92
C PHE A 103 4.41 10.90 -6.69
N ASN A 104 5.25 11.91 -6.45
CA ASN A 104 6.64 11.70 -6.03
C ASN A 104 6.77 11.03 -4.63
N ARG A 105 5.67 10.69 -3.95
CA ARG A 105 5.63 9.92 -2.69
C ARG A 105 4.95 8.56 -2.85
N MET A 106 4.54 8.20 -4.07
CA MET A 106 3.75 7.00 -4.36
C MET A 106 4.42 6.13 -5.42
N LEU A 107 4.14 4.83 -5.38
CA LEU A 107 4.48 3.92 -6.46
C LEU A 107 3.38 3.97 -7.52
N THR A 108 3.74 4.39 -8.74
CA THR A 108 2.81 4.49 -9.85
C THR A 108 2.94 3.27 -10.76
N CYS A 109 1.82 2.59 -11.02
CA CYS A 109 1.72 1.53 -12.01
C CYS A 109 0.80 1.97 -13.15
N TRP A 110 1.21 1.69 -14.39
CA TRP A 110 0.42 1.95 -15.58
C TRP A 110 -0.51 0.76 -15.85
N ILE A 111 -1.72 1.05 -16.31
CA ILE A 111 -2.63 0.02 -16.80
C ILE A 111 -2.36 -0.13 -18.30
N ASP A 112 -2.12 -1.35 -18.73
CA ASP A 112 -2.05 -1.69 -20.15
C ASP A 112 -3.42 -1.42 -20.79
N ASP A 113 -3.45 -0.45 -21.70
CA ASP A 113 -4.62 0.01 -22.41
C ASP A 113 -4.58 -0.34 -23.91
N SER A 114 -3.69 -1.25 -24.30
CA SER A 114 -3.55 -1.78 -25.64
C SER A 114 -4.80 -2.53 -26.12
N ALA A 115 -5.04 -2.50 -27.44
CA ALA A 115 -6.14 -3.23 -28.06
C ALA A 115 -6.03 -4.75 -27.83
N GLU A 116 -4.82 -5.30 -27.84
CA GLU A 116 -4.56 -6.71 -27.56
C GLU A 116 -5.03 -7.08 -26.14
N GLN A 117 -4.77 -6.22 -25.16
CA GLN A 117 -5.24 -6.44 -23.80
C GLN A 117 -6.77 -6.34 -23.70
N ASP A 118 -7.40 -5.42 -24.44
CA ASP A 118 -8.87 -5.31 -24.52
C ASP A 118 -9.49 -6.60 -25.12
N ASP A 119 -8.91 -7.15 -26.19
CA ASP A 119 -9.33 -8.41 -26.82
C ASP A 119 -9.21 -9.61 -25.86
N ARG A 120 -8.09 -9.70 -25.13
CA ARG A 120 -7.88 -10.74 -24.11
C ARG A 120 -8.89 -10.65 -22.97
N CYS A 121 -9.25 -9.43 -22.54
CA CYS A 121 -10.26 -9.22 -21.50
C CYS A 121 -11.66 -9.65 -21.97
N LEU A 122 -12.00 -9.35 -23.23
CA LEU A 122 -13.25 -9.78 -23.85
C LEU A 122 -13.32 -11.31 -23.94
N ALA A 123 -12.27 -11.94 -24.51
CA ALA A 123 -12.19 -13.40 -24.64
C ALA A 123 -12.34 -14.10 -23.29
N ARG A 124 -11.64 -13.62 -22.25
CA ARG A 124 -11.75 -14.17 -20.88
C ARG A 124 -13.16 -14.04 -20.30
N SER A 125 -13.84 -12.91 -20.56
CA SER A 125 -15.20 -12.70 -20.06
C SER A 125 -16.19 -13.64 -20.73
N LEU A 126 -16.07 -13.82 -22.05
CA LEU A 126 -16.89 -14.77 -22.81
C LEU A 126 -16.64 -16.22 -22.38
N HIS A 127 -15.38 -16.61 -22.18
CA HIS A 127 -15.04 -17.96 -21.69
C HIS A 127 -15.64 -18.26 -20.32
N ARG A 128 -15.51 -17.32 -19.38
CA ARG A 128 -16.10 -17.47 -18.05
C ARG A 128 -17.61 -17.67 -18.11
N ASP A 129 -18.32 -16.93 -18.96
CA ASP A 129 -19.78 -16.99 -19.06
C ASP A 129 -20.27 -18.21 -19.88
N ALA A 130 -19.38 -18.83 -20.66
CA ALA A 130 -19.67 -20.03 -21.44
C ALA A 130 -19.46 -21.34 -20.65
N GLU A 131 -18.79 -21.28 -19.49
CA GLU A 131 -18.45 -22.43 -18.66
C GLU A 131 -19.33 -22.50 -17.41
N ILE A 132 -19.64 -23.71 -16.95
CA ILE A 132 -20.30 -23.89 -15.64
C ILE A 132 -19.26 -23.54 -14.57
N PRO A 133 -19.58 -22.64 -13.62
CA PRO A 133 -18.64 -22.29 -12.57
C PRO A 133 -18.19 -23.53 -11.81
N ALA A 134 -16.88 -23.79 -11.78
CA ALA A 134 -16.31 -24.76 -10.87
C ALA A 134 -16.42 -24.17 -9.46
N ASP A 135 -17.06 -24.93 -8.55
CA ASP A 135 -17.35 -24.60 -7.14
C ASP A 135 -16.75 -23.27 -6.64
N GLU A 136 -17.51 -22.19 -6.79
CA GLU A 136 -17.10 -20.84 -6.37
C GLU A 136 -17.17 -20.64 -4.84
N GLY A 137 -17.50 -21.70 -4.09
CA GLY A 137 -17.84 -21.63 -2.67
C GLY A 137 -16.63 -21.53 -1.73
N GLU A 138 -15.46 -22.02 -2.12
CA GLU A 138 -14.26 -21.94 -1.30
C GLU A 138 -13.37 -20.77 -1.72
N GLU A 139 -13.08 -19.92 -0.74
CA GLU A 139 -12.09 -18.87 -0.89
C GLU A 139 -10.74 -19.47 -1.29
N SER A 140 -10.15 -18.95 -2.36
CA SER A 140 -8.87 -19.46 -2.87
C SER A 140 -7.82 -19.52 -1.75
N LEU A 141 -7.17 -20.69 -1.60
CA LEU A 141 -6.07 -20.89 -0.66
C LEU A 141 -4.99 -19.80 -0.76
N GLN A 142 -4.80 -19.23 -1.96
CA GLN A 142 -3.86 -18.13 -2.20
C GLN A 142 -4.32 -16.84 -1.51
N VAL A 143 -5.62 -16.52 -1.57
CA VAL A 143 -6.20 -15.36 -0.89
C VAL A 143 -6.11 -15.53 0.63
N MET A 144 -6.39 -16.74 1.13
CA MET A 144 -6.24 -17.07 2.54
C MET A 144 -4.78 -16.90 3.00
N ALA A 145 -3.82 -17.39 2.21
CA ALA A 145 -2.39 -17.23 2.48
C ALA A 145 -1.97 -15.75 2.52
N CYS A 146 -2.44 -14.93 1.56
CA CYS A 146 -2.17 -13.48 1.56
C CYS A 146 -2.66 -12.79 2.85
N ARG A 147 -3.86 -13.13 3.32
CA ARG A 147 -4.41 -12.57 4.56
C ARG A 147 -3.62 -13.01 5.78
N ALA A 148 -3.24 -14.29 5.84
CA ALA A 148 -2.39 -14.80 6.92
C ALA A 148 -1.03 -14.09 6.94
N MET A 149 -0.41 -13.87 5.77
CA MET A 149 0.81 -13.08 5.65
C MET A 149 0.62 -11.63 6.12
N TRP A 150 -0.52 -11.00 5.82
CA TRP A 150 -0.83 -9.64 6.28
C TRP A 150 -0.87 -9.56 7.81
N GLU A 151 -1.55 -10.51 8.45
CA GLU A 151 -1.64 -10.60 9.91
C GLU A 151 -0.25 -10.81 10.54
N GLU A 152 0.49 -11.78 10.01
CA GLU A 152 1.82 -12.14 10.51
C GLU A 152 2.80 -10.98 10.39
N ILE A 153 2.90 -10.35 9.21
CA ILE A 153 3.77 -9.19 9.00
C ILE A 153 3.32 -7.99 9.85
N GLY A 154 2.00 -7.76 9.93
CA GLY A 154 1.42 -6.63 10.67
C GLY A 154 1.63 -6.68 12.18
N SER A 155 1.78 -7.89 12.74
CA SER A 155 2.03 -8.15 14.17
C SER A 155 3.47 -7.86 14.59
N HIS A 156 4.42 -7.80 13.65
CA HIS A 156 5.83 -7.60 13.92
C HIS A 156 6.30 -6.16 13.68
N ARG A 157 7.48 -5.82 14.22
CA ARG A 157 8.22 -4.58 13.92
C ARG A 157 9.61 -4.95 13.46
N PHE A 158 9.90 -4.62 12.20
CA PHE A 158 11.17 -4.98 11.57
C PHE A 158 12.12 -3.78 11.51
N HIS A 159 13.37 -4.04 11.85
CA HIS A 159 14.49 -3.20 11.44
C HIS A 159 15.30 -3.97 10.39
N VAL A 160 15.32 -3.48 9.15
CA VAL A 160 16.03 -4.14 8.07
C VAL A 160 17.35 -3.43 7.82
N VAL A 161 18.44 -4.19 7.96
CA VAL A 161 19.79 -3.76 7.56
C VAL A 161 20.01 -4.17 6.10
N ILE A 162 20.48 -3.23 5.28
CA ILE A 162 20.85 -3.48 3.88
C ILE A 162 22.38 -3.48 3.81
N PRO A 163 23.05 -4.66 3.73
CA PRO A 163 24.52 -4.75 3.84
C PRO A 163 25.28 -3.91 2.81
N PHE A 164 24.72 -3.74 1.62
CA PHE A 164 25.34 -3.03 0.51
C PHE A 164 24.74 -1.65 0.25
N ALA A 165 24.03 -1.05 1.22
CA ALA A 165 23.36 0.24 1.03
C ALA A 165 24.30 1.34 0.50
N LEU A 166 25.53 1.38 1.02
CA LEU A 166 26.55 2.37 0.63
C LEU A 166 27.14 2.14 -0.77
N ARG A 167 26.85 1.00 -1.41
CA ARG A 167 27.29 0.68 -2.78
C ARG A 167 26.25 1.06 -3.82
N ILE A 168 25.03 1.41 -3.42
CA ILE A 168 23.96 1.82 -4.34
C ILE A 168 24.30 3.21 -4.90
N ARG A 169 24.29 3.34 -6.23
CA ARG A 169 24.55 4.60 -6.94
C ARG A 169 23.26 5.11 -7.58
N PHE A 170 22.95 6.38 -7.35
CA PHE A 170 21.82 7.06 -7.98
C PHE A 170 22.35 8.02 -9.05
N SER A 171 21.72 8.04 -10.22
CA SER A 171 22.10 8.93 -11.33
C SER A 171 21.75 10.40 -11.06
N SER A 172 20.80 10.66 -10.15
CA SER A 172 20.43 12.01 -9.72
C SER A 172 20.12 12.03 -8.22
N HIS A 173 20.70 13.00 -7.52
CA HIS A 173 20.46 13.25 -6.10
C HIS A 173 19.43 14.36 -5.85
N SER A 174 18.92 15.02 -6.90
CA SER A 174 17.98 16.16 -6.75
C SER A 174 16.62 15.72 -6.23
N ASN A 175 16.15 14.53 -6.61
CA ASN A 175 14.94 13.92 -6.06
C ASN A 175 15.30 12.99 -4.89
N ARG A 176 15.32 13.58 -3.68
CA ARG A 176 15.65 12.88 -2.43
C ARG A 176 14.70 11.72 -2.06
N ARG A 177 13.52 11.63 -2.70
CA ARG A 177 12.53 10.57 -2.43
C ARG A 177 12.82 9.26 -3.18
N ASN A 178 13.42 9.34 -4.37
CA ASN A 178 13.73 8.15 -5.16
C ASN A 178 14.66 7.17 -4.40
N PRO A 179 15.73 7.63 -3.72
CA PRO A 179 16.53 6.76 -2.87
C PRO A 179 15.74 6.13 -1.73
N GLU A 180 14.91 6.91 -1.03
CA GLU A 180 14.09 6.40 0.08
C GLU A 180 13.12 5.32 -0.40
N MET A 181 12.40 5.57 -1.51
CA MET A 181 11.48 4.60 -2.11
C MET A 181 12.18 3.30 -2.52
N LEU A 182 13.34 3.37 -3.18
CA LEU A 182 14.09 2.18 -3.55
C LEU A 182 14.52 1.38 -2.31
N LEU A 183 15.07 2.06 -1.30
CA LEU A 183 15.49 1.41 -0.07
C LEU A 183 14.30 0.77 0.64
N ASP A 184 13.15 1.43 0.68
CA ASP A 184 11.93 0.88 1.28
C ASP A 184 11.38 -0.31 0.48
N LEU A 185 11.51 -0.35 -0.84
CA LEU A 185 11.20 -1.54 -1.65
C LEU A 185 12.11 -2.72 -1.30
N ILE A 186 13.41 -2.48 -1.14
CA ILE A 186 14.36 -3.53 -0.71
C ILE A 186 13.98 -4.05 0.68
N LYS A 187 13.64 -3.16 1.60
CA LYS A 187 13.21 -3.54 2.97
C LYS A 187 11.89 -4.30 2.94
N ALA A 188 10.91 -3.84 2.16
CA ALA A 188 9.61 -4.50 2.01
C ALA A 188 9.80 -5.92 1.46
N HIS A 189 10.63 -6.09 0.43
CA HIS A 189 10.98 -7.41 -0.09
C HIS A 189 11.65 -8.27 0.99
N ALA A 190 12.60 -7.74 1.77
CA ALA A 190 13.22 -8.50 2.85
C ALA A 190 12.20 -8.93 3.93
N VAL A 191 11.24 -8.05 4.26
CA VAL A 191 10.17 -8.32 5.23
C VAL A 191 9.18 -9.35 4.72
N LEU A 192 8.79 -9.33 3.44
CA LEU A 192 7.90 -10.35 2.87
C LEU A 192 8.46 -11.77 3.02
N TRP A 193 9.79 -11.89 3.03
CA TRP A 193 10.50 -13.15 3.14
C TRP A 193 11.11 -13.37 4.53
N PHE A 194 10.69 -12.62 5.56
CA PHE A 194 11.40 -12.61 6.84
C PHE A 194 11.54 -14.01 7.46
N MET A 195 10.51 -14.86 7.39
CA MET A 195 10.52 -16.23 7.91
C MET A 195 11.47 -17.18 7.15
N GLN A 196 11.99 -16.75 6.01
CA GLN A 196 12.90 -17.51 5.14
C GLN A 196 14.31 -16.90 5.12
N ARG A 197 14.59 -16.00 6.06
CA ARG A 197 15.86 -15.28 6.19
C ARG A 197 16.38 -15.44 7.60
N GLU A 198 17.69 -15.31 7.75
CA GLU A 198 18.32 -15.18 9.06
C GLU A 198 17.85 -13.89 9.74
N GLN A 199 17.53 -14.00 11.03
CA GLN A 199 17.00 -12.90 11.84
C GLN A 199 17.82 -12.76 13.12
N ILE A 200 18.08 -11.52 13.51
CA ILE A 200 18.68 -11.20 14.80
C ILE A 200 17.60 -10.53 15.65
N MET A 201 17.18 -11.19 16.72
CA MET A 201 16.20 -10.62 17.65
C MET A 201 16.91 -9.70 18.64
N SER A 202 16.63 -8.40 18.56
CA SER A 202 17.10 -7.44 19.56
C SER A 202 16.42 -7.72 20.90
N GLY A 203 17.18 -8.16 21.91
CA GLY A 203 16.67 -8.54 23.25
C GLY A 203 17.32 -9.79 23.86
N ARG A 204 18.04 -10.59 23.07
CA ARG A 204 19.14 -11.43 23.59
C ARG A 204 20.43 -10.66 23.37
N ASN A 205 21.27 -10.55 24.39
CA ASN A 205 22.65 -10.10 24.21
C ASN A 205 23.23 -10.89 23.02
N PRO A 206 23.68 -10.24 21.94
CA PRO A 206 24.56 -10.93 21.02
C PRO A 206 25.80 -11.29 21.84
N VAL A 207 26.04 -12.58 22.04
CA VAL A 207 27.38 -13.05 22.35
C VAL A 207 28.26 -12.50 21.23
N PRO A 208 29.29 -11.69 21.53
CA PRO A 208 30.10 -11.06 20.50
C PRO A 208 31.04 -12.10 19.94
N ASP A 209 30.53 -12.96 19.06
CA ASP A 209 31.36 -13.80 18.20
C ASP A 209 30.81 -13.74 16.79
N CYS A 210 31.72 -13.50 15.84
CA CYS A 210 31.53 -13.41 14.39
C CYS A 210 31.35 -11.99 13.82
N TYR A 211 32.30 -11.11 14.09
CA TYR A 211 32.96 -10.39 12.99
C TYR A 211 34.39 -10.90 12.88
N PRO A 212 34.81 -11.55 11.77
CA PRO A 212 36.22 -11.66 11.50
C PRO A 212 36.74 -10.27 11.14
N ALA A 213 37.65 -9.78 11.99
CA ALA A 213 38.54 -8.71 11.61
C ALA A 213 39.43 -9.19 10.45
N GLY A 214 39.49 -8.39 9.37
CA GLY A 214 40.55 -8.45 8.36
C GLY A 214 40.27 -9.33 7.14
N LEU A 215 39.93 -8.71 6.00
CA LEU A 215 40.87 -8.32 4.92
C LEU A 215 40.14 -7.47 3.88
#